data_AF-A0A1T4QCH2-F1
#
_entry.id   AF-A0A1T4QCH2-F1
#
_cell.length_a   1.000
_cell.length_b   1.000
_cell.length_c   1.000
_cell.angle_alpha   90.00
_cell.angle_beta   90.00
_cell.angle_gamma   90.00
#
_symmetry.space_group_name_H-M   'P 1'
#
loop_
_entity.id
_entity.type
_entity.pdbx_description
1 polymer ?
#
loop_
_entity_poly.entity_id
_entity_poly.type
_entity_poly.pdbx_seq_one_letter_code
_entity_poly.pdbx_strand_id
1 'polypeptide(L)'
;MEFKWFVENESKDSNSTTLSKEDVGEKIDIQSKPKEKPSLPVKWVNYKNKEDIHAYLNEHAKGRNIPNILEDVKSYLQSEEFVYVDYWYFIDALVSYQASLFLATLAKNSPDEKVIPECDESILSEIVRDAFGAEDKISHALNLIRPCRKQLSYQQVEIIIRSCVKTHNPDLIGEVFLFLDISPSIAINVLKTNLNNLAAAYALYKYYSAAKTKNLITQETVVEVFSYPYISSLIKELEGMDAPRQVIGKLISNIVFGNGYKIDRNLLILINKRGYQGYACYFTQKKHKQEIQERVRNISFTKTYDFLVIKRLPHHYLLKCSLLDSMALLPLSSMIGKENPSKNTQIKAYISKVFKYPKILLVHQREQDHNEYLLNIGDKIDISFSLRNSKIIPRSRNLADLIDVSITNIEFVRNYKDRYIGEVVKQNSMFSYEIRLLGVKQNNNYSK
;
A
#
# COMPACT_ATOMS: atom_id res chain seq x y z
N MET A 1 -7.72 -9.08 -27.03
CA MET A 1 -8.60 -7.94 -26.72
C MET A 1 -8.06 -7.34 -25.43
N GLU A 2 -7.23 -6.31 -25.59
CA GLU A 2 -6.34 -5.75 -24.58
C GLU A 2 -6.95 -4.49 -23.96
N PHE A 3 -6.96 -4.39 -22.63
CA PHE A 3 -7.36 -3.18 -21.92
C PHE A 3 -6.13 -2.28 -21.68
N LYS A 4 -6.06 -1.17 -22.40
CA LYS A 4 -5.12 -0.05 -22.16
C LYS A 4 -5.66 0.86 -21.06
N TRP A 5 -4.86 1.08 -20.03
CA TRP A 5 -5.04 2.17 -19.06
C TRP A 5 -4.47 3.47 -19.66
N PHE A 6 -5.31 4.48 -19.84
CA PHE A 6 -4.88 5.87 -20.04
C PHE A 6 -4.90 6.60 -18.70
N VAL A 7 -3.73 7.08 -18.30
CA VAL A 7 -3.52 8.10 -17.27
C VAL A 7 -2.96 9.30 -18.03
N GLU A 8 -3.75 10.35 -18.21
CA GLU A 8 -3.25 11.65 -18.66
C GLU A 8 -3.28 12.62 -17.48
N ASN A 9 -2.10 12.84 -16.92
CA ASN A 9 -1.76 14.05 -16.19
C ASN A 9 -1.26 15.06 -17.23
N GLU A 10 -2.07 16.06 -17.57
CA GLU A 10 -1.57 17.25 -18.24
C GLU A 10 -1.25 18.34 -17.22
N SER A 11 0.05 18.57 -17.07
CA SER A 11 0.59 19.86 -16.67
C SER A 11 1.77 20.14 -17.59
N LYS A 12 1.71 21.22 -18.37
CA LYS A 12 2.83 22.13 -18.65
C LYS A 12 2.39 23.26 -19.58
N ASP A 13 2.32 24.44 -18.99
CA ASP A 13 2.73 25.66 -19.68
C ASP A 13 4.19 25.54 -20.13
N SER A 14 4.49 25.94 -21.36
CA SER A 14 5.58 26.88 -21.64
C SER A 14 5.59 27.28 -23.12
N ASN A 15 5.58 28.60 -23.31
CA ASN A 15 5.67 29.37 -24.55
C ASN A 15 6.78 28.94 -25.52
N SER A 16 6.49 29.09 -26.82
CA SER A 16 7.48 29.39 -27.86
C SER A 16 6.84 30.19 -29.00
N THR A 17 7.12 31.49 -28.95
CA THR A 17 7.08 32.54 -29.98
C THR A 17 7.11 32.12 -31.45
N THR A 18 6.20 32.69 -32.25
CA THR A 18 6.54 33.31 -33.55
C THR A 18 5.63 34.53 -33.78
N LEU A 19 6.25 35.69 -34.00
CA LEU A 19 5.63 36.98 -34.29
C LEU A 19 5.07 37.05 -35.72
N SER A 20 3.97 37.81 -35.89
CA SER A 20 3.87 38.87 -36.91
C SER A 20 2.62 39.75 -36.70
N LYS A 21 2.87 40.98 -36.19
CA LYS A 21 2.32 42.32 -36.55
C LYS A 21 0.80 42.50 -36.77
N GLU A 22 0.15 43.23 -35.84
CA GLU A 22 -0.37 44.62 -35.97
C GLU A 22 -1.70 44.65 -36.76
N ASP A 23 -2.82 45.25 -36.31
CA ASP A 23 -2.91 46.51 -35.58
C ASP A 23 -4.34 46.79 -35.04
N VAL A 24 -4.40 47.67 -34.03
CA VAL A 24 -5.52 48.54 -33.57
C VAL A 24 -6.83 47.93 -33.02
N GLY A 25 -7.18 48.29 -31.77
CA GLY A 25 -8.59 48.47 -31.39
C GLY A 25 -8.97 48.24 -29.92
N GLU A 26 -8.96 49.32 -29.14
CA GLU A 26 -9.81 49.58 -27.96
C GLU A 26 -9.64 48.79 -26.64
N LYS A 27 -9.28 49.57 -25.61
CA LYS A 27 -9.53 49.28 -24.20
C LYS A 27 -11.04 49.18 -23.95
N ILE A 28 -11.48 48.11 -23.31
CA ILE A 28 -12.64 48.17 -22.41
C ILE A 28 -12.23 47.54 -21.08
N ASP A 29 -12.11 48.41 -20.07
CA ASP A 29 -12.13 48.03 -18.66
C ASP A 29 -13.50 47.41 -18.34
N ILE A 30 -13.53 46.13 -18.01
CA ILE A 30 -14.68 45.55 -17.29
C ILE A 30 -14.13 44.95 -16.00
N GLN A 31 -14.44 45.67 -14.92
CA GLN A 31 -14.38 45.20 -13.54
C GLN A 31 -14.89 43.75 -13.46
N SER A 32 -14.00 42.83 -13.12
CA SER A 32 -14.38 41.45 -12.81
C SER A 32 -15.20 41.46 -11.52
N LYS A 33 -16.52 41.30 -11.65
CA LYS A 33 -17.39 40.92 -10.53
C LYS A 33 -16.80 39.67 -9.86
N PRO A 34 -16.80 39.57 -8.52
CA PRO A 34 -16.50 38.32 -7.86
C PRO A 34 -17.55 37.29 -8.30
N LYS A 35 -17.09 36.11 -8.75
CA LYS A 35 -17.96 34.98 -9.09
C LYS A 35 -18.92 34.75 -7.93
N GLU A 36 -20.21 34.93 -8.21
CA GLU A 36 -21.31 34.62 -7.30
C GLU A 36 -21.12 33.22 -6.73
N LYS A 37 -21.29 33.09 -5.41
CA LYS A 37 -21.51 31.80 -4.76
C LYS A 37 -22.67 31.10 -5.49
N PRO A 38 -22.62 29.78 -5.73
CA PRO A 38 -23.76 29.07 -6.28
C PRO A 38 -25.00 29.33 -5.45
N SER A 39 -26.08 29.64 -6.16
CA SER A 39 -27.41 30.01 -5.70
C SER A 39 -28.09 28.92 -4.88
N LEU A 40 -28.70 29.35 -3.77
CA LEU A 40 -29.84 28.78 -3.01
C LEU A 40 -29.84 27.26 -2.70
N PRO A 41 -29.97 26.85 -1.42
CA PRO A 41 -30.16 25.44 -1.09
C PRO A 41 -31.43 24.92 -1.78
N VAL A 42 -31.31 23.81 -2.51
CA VAL A 42 -32.47 23.13 -3.10
C VAL A 42 -33.42 22.77 -1.97
N LYS A 43 -34.66 23.27 -2.05
CA LYS A 43 -35.73 22.87 -1.13
C LYS A 43 -36.20 21.48 -1.52
N TRP A 44 -35.52 20.46 -0.99
CA TRP A 44 -35.85 19.05 -1.18
C TRP A 44 -37.31 18.71 -0.79
N VAL A 45 -37.92 19.53 0.07
CA VAL A 45 -39.34 19.52 0.44
C VAL A 45 -40.28 19.55 -0.78
N ASN A 46 -39.83 20.05 -1.94
CA ASN A 46 -40.64 20.13 -3.15
C ASN A 46 -40.74 18.81 -3.93
N TYR A 47 -39.91 17.80 -3.63
CA TYR A 47 -39.95 16.50 -4.29
C TYR A 47 -40.86 15.55 -3.52
N LYS A 48 -41.91 15.05 -4.18
CA LYS A 48 -42.99 14.30 -3.51
C LYS A 48 -42.77 12.78 -3.52
N ASN A 49 -41.87 12.29 -4.37
CA ASN A 49 -41.59 10.87 -4.54
C ASN A 49 -40.11 10.61 -4.91
N LYS A 50 -39.78 9.34 -5.01
CA LYS A 50 -38.44 8.81 -5.32
C LYS A 50 -37.99 9.21 -6.72
N GLU A 51 -38.91 9.19 -7.69
CA GLU A 51 -38.65 9.47 -9.11
C GLU A 51 -38.24 10.92 -9.34
N ASP A 52 -38.88 11.87 -8.65
CA ASP A 52 -38.57 13.29 -8.77
C ASP A 52 -37.15 13.60 -8.24
N ILE A 53 -36.77 12.97 -7.12
CA ILE A 53 -35.42 13.06 -6.55
C ILE A 53 -34.40 12.49 -7.54
N HIS A 54 -34.69 11.34 -8.14
CA HIS A 54 -33.80 10.72 -9.12
C HIS A 54 -33.65 11.55 -10.39
N ALA A 55 -34.73 12.15 -10.88
CA ALA A 55 -34.71 13.04 -12.04
C ALA A 55 -33.78 14.25 -11.78
N TYR A 56 -33.94 14.90 -10.63
CA TYR A 56 -33.05 16.00 -10.21
C TYR A 56 -31.58 15.56 -10.14
N LEU A 57 -31.29 14.43 -9.50
CA LEU A 57 -29.92 13.92 -9.38
C LEU A 57 -29.31 13.57 -10.75
N ASN A 58 -30.10 13.01 -11.66
CA ASN A 58 -29.64 12.74 -13.03
C ASN A 58 -29.25 14.00 -13.80
N GLU A 59 -29.89 15.14 -13.52
CA GLU A 59 -29.54 16.41 -14.14
C GLU A 59 -28.34 17.08 -13.46
N HIS A 60 -28.24 17.00 -12.14
CA HIS A 60 -27.33 17.85 -11.36
C HIS A 60 -26.16 17.13 -10.66
N ALA A 61 -26.27 15.84 -10.36
CA ALA A 61 -25.24 15.07 -9.63
C ALA A 61 -24.14 14.51 -10.54
N LYS A 62 -23.54 15.38 -11.38
CA LYS A 62 -22.51 15.00 -12.35
C LYS A 62 -21.19 15.76 -12.15
N GLY A 63 -20.08 15.03 -12.27
CA GLY A 63 -18.73 15.58 -12.32
C GLY A 63 -18.43 16.55 -11.17
N ARG A 64 -18.11 17.80 -11.50
CA ARG A 64 -17.68 18.83 -10.54
C ARG A 64 -18.80 19.31 -9.60
N ASN A 65 -20.07 19.00 -9.89
CA ASN A 65 -21.21 19.42 -9.06
C ASN A 65 -21.50 18.47 -7.90
N ILE A 66 -20.92 17.27 -7.90
CA ILE A 66 -21.13 16.26 -6.85
C ILE A 66 -20.90 16.82 -5.43
N PRO A 67 -19.83 17.58 -5.13
CA PRO A 67 -19.63 18.14 -3.79
C PRO A 67 -20.75 19.09 -3.34
N ASN A 68 -21.32 19.87 -4.26
CA ASN A 68 -22.41 20.80 -3.93
C ASN A 68 -23.68 20.00 -3.58
N ILE A 69 -24.01 18.97 -4.36
CA ILE A 69 -25.15 18.08 -4.07
C ILE A 69 -25.01 17.41 -2.69
N LEU A 70 -23.81 16.95 -2.34
CA LEU A 70 -23.57 16.36 -1.02
C LEU A 70 -23.72 17.39 0.12
N GLU A 71 -23.33 18.65 -0.10
CA GLU A 71 -23.53 19.73 0.87
C GLU A 71 -25.01 20.14 0.98
N ASP A 72 -25.76 20.11 -0.12
CA ASP A 72 -27.21 20.35 -0.13
C ASP A 72 -27.95 19.27 0.66
N VAL A 73 -27.61 18.00 0.44
CA VAL A 73 -28.17 16.86 1.20
C VAL A 73 -27.87 17.02 2.69
N LYS A 74 -26.62 17.36 3.04
CA LYS A 74 -26.22 17.60 4.43
C LYS A 74 -27.01 18.75 5.05
N SER A 75 -27.12 19.88 4.34
CA SER A 75 -27.82 21.08 4.83
C SER A 75 -29.30 20.77 5.05
N TYR A 76 -29.91 19.97 4.19
CA TYR A 76 -31.30 19.56 4.32
C TYR A 76 -31.55 18.66 5.53
N LEU A 77 -30.71 17.64 5.76
CA LEU A 77 -30.79 16.77 6.94
C LEU A 77 -30.62 17.53 8.27
N GLN A 78 -29.97 18.70 8.24
CA GLN A 78 -29.75 19.56 9.40
C GLN A 78 -30.78 20.69 9.53
N SER A 79 -31.73 20.79 8.60
CA SER A 79 -32.68 21.91 8.55
C SER A 79 -33.89 21.68 9.47
N GLU A 80 -34.45 22.76 10.01
CA GLU A 80 -35.71 22.73 10.77
C GLU A 80 -36.92 22.34 9.90
N GLU A 81 -36.80 22.51 8.56
CA GLU A 81 -37.83 22.11 7.58
C GLU A 81 -37.88 20.57 7.37
N PHE A 82 -36.90 19.81 7.86
CA PHE A 82 -36.86 18.36 7.69
C PHE A 82 -37.83 17.66 8.64
N VAL A 83 -38.99 17.26 8.12
CA VAL A 83 -39.99 16.50 8.87
C VAL A 83 -39.51 15.05 9.00
N TYR A 84 -39.18 14.63 10.23
CA TYR A 84 -38.67 13.29 10.53
C TYR A 84 -39.54 12.14 10.00
N VAL A 85 -40.85 12.37 9.81
CA VAL A 85 -41.80 11.38 9.26
C VAL A 85 -41.38 10.86 7.88
N ASP A 86 -40.73 11.68 7.06
CA ASP A 86 -40.28 11.30 5.71
C ASP A 86 -38.80 10.88 5.65
N TYR A 87 -38.15 10.71 6.80
CA TYR A 87 -36.72 10.43 6.88
C TYR A 87 -36.32 9.22 6.03
N TRP A 88 -36.99 8.08 6.25
CA TRP A 88 -36.64 6.84 5.57
C TRP A 88 -36.92 6.86 4.08
N TYR A 89 -37.97 7.56 3.63
CA TYR A 89 -38.23 7.77 2.21
C TYR A 89 -37.13 8.57 1.52
N PHE A 90 -36.64 9.63 2.18
CA PHE A 90 -35.53 10.42 1.65
C PHE A 90 -34.22 9.62 1.60
N ILE A 91 -33.94 8.84 2.65
CA ILE A 91 -32.78 7.94 2.69
C ILE A 91 -32.86 6.89 1.57
N ASP A 92 -33.99 6.20 1.42
CA ASP A 92 -34.20 5.21 0.37
C ASP A 92 -34.00 5.81 -1.03
N ALA A 93 -34.56 7.00 -1.30
CA ALA A 93 -34.39 7.67 -2.58
C ALA A 93 -32.90 7.92 -2.92
N LEU A 94 -32.11 8.40 -1.96
CA LEU A 94 -30.68 8.66 -2.17
C LEU A 94 -29.84 7.38 -2.28
N VAL A 95 -30.12 6.37 -1.45
CA VAL A 95 -29.35 5.11 -1.46
C VAL A 95 -29.63 4.31 -2.74
N SER A 96 -30.89 4.22 -3.15
CA SER A 96 -31.29 3.55 -4.39
C SER A 96 -30.79 4.25 -5.65
N TYR A 97 -30.61 5.58 -5.63
CA TYR A 97 -29.99 6.31 -6.72
C TYR A 97 -28.52 5.90 -6.90
N GLN A 98 -27.71 6.08 -5.85
CA GLN A 98 -26.29 5.72 -5.87
C GLN A 98 -25.70 5.61 -4.46
N ALA A 99 -25.85 4.45 -3.83
CA ALA A 99 -25.35 4.18 -2.48
C ALA A 99 -23.86 4.56 -2.27
N SER A 100 -22.98 4.22 -3.22
CA SER A 100 -21.55 4.55 -3.12
C SER A 100 -21.26 6.05 -3.01
N LEU A 101 -22.16 6.89 -3.53
CA LEU A 101 -22.04 8.35 -3.49
C LEU A 101 -22.54 8.91 -2.15
N PHE A 102 -23.73 8.48 -1.70
CA PHE A 102 -24.44 9.15 -0.60
C PHE A 102 -24.20 8.56 0.78
N LEU A 103 -23.91 7.25 0.91
CA LEU A 103 -23.87 6.57 2.21
C LEU A 103 -22.96 7.24 3.25
N ALA A 104 -21.81 7.77 2.83
CA ALA A 104 -20.89 8.44 3.75
C ALA A 104 -21.43 9.76 4.30
N THR A 105 -22.15 10.53 3.48
CA THR A 105 -22.80 11.77 3.90
C THR A 105 -23.99 11.47 4.79
N LEU A 106 -24.81 10.50 4.42
CA LEU A 106 -25.99 10.08 5.19
C LEU A 106 -25.60 9.55 6.57
N ALA A 107 -24.64 8.63 6.64
CA ALA A 107 -24.21 8.04 7.91
C ALA A 107 -23.57 9.04 8.88
N LYS A 108 -22.94 10.11 8.37
CA LYS A 108 -22.27 11.13 9.21
C LYS A 108 -23.21 12.22 9.72
N ASN A 109 -24.26 12.51 8.97
CA ASN A 109 -25.21 13.59 9.28
C ASN A 109 -26.59 13.04 9.66
N SER A 110 -26.66 11.74 9.99
CA SER A 110 -27.87 11.15 10.53
C SER A 110 -28.19 11.82 11.88
N PRO A 111 -29.45 12.18 12.14
CA PRO A 111 -29.88 12.75 13.41
C PRO A 111 -29.60 11.81 14.59
N ASP A 112 -29.74 12.31 15.82
CA ASP A 112 -29.65 11.47 17.01
C ASP A 112 -30.65 10.30 16.93
N GLU A 113 -30.19 9.08 17.23
CA GLU A 113 -30.97 7.84 17.10
C GLU A 113 -32.33 7.89 17.81
N LYS A 114 -32.46 8.72 18.85
CA LYS A 114 -33.70 8.90 19.64
C LYS A 114 -34.81 9.64 18.89
N VAL A 115 -34.47 10.38 17.83
CA VAL A 115 -35.41 11.24 17.09
C VAL A 115 -35.82 10.58 15.76
N ILE A 116 -35.15 9.50 15.36
CA ILE A 116 -35.42 8.78 14.11
C ILE A 116 -36.65 7.87 14.32
N PRO A 117 -37.70 7.99 13.48
CA PRO A 117 -38.88 7.14 13.58
C PRO A 117 -38.58 5.68 13.18
N GLU A 118 -39.51 4.78 13.51
CA GLU A 118 -39.50 3.43 12.97
C GLU A 118 -39.57 3.45 11.43
N CYS A 119 -38.97 2.42 10.81
CA CYS A 119 -38.92 2.30 9.36
C CYS A 119 -39.90 1.20 8.92
N ASP A 120 -40.72 1.50 7.92
CA ASP A 120 -41.56 0.48 7.29
C ASP A 120 -40.68 -0.65 6.72
N GLU A 121 -41.10 -1.90 6.94
CA GLU A 121 -40.30 -3.08 6.57
C GLU A 121 -39.94 -3.13 5.08
N SER A 122 -40.85 -2.67 4.20
CA SER A 122 -40.62 -2.59 2.76
C SER A 122 -39.49 -1.62 2.41
N ILE A 123 -39.53 -0.41 3.00
CA ILE A 123 -38.51 0.63 2.79
C ILE A 123 -37.17 0.17 3.36
N LEU A 124 -37.16 -0.38 4.58
CA LEU A 124 -35.95 -0.90 5.20
C LEU A 124 -35.32 -2.01 4.37
N SER A 125 -36.13 -2.86 3.73
CA SER A 125 -35.64 -3.93 2.84
C SER A 125 -34.94 -3.38 1.60
N GLU A 126 -35.48 -2.32 0.98
CA GLU A 126 -34.84 -1.64 -0.15
C GLU A 126 -33.53 -0.97 0.27
N ILE A 127 -33.55 -0.23 1.39
CA ILE A 127 -32.35 0.41 1.94
C ILE A 127 -31.26 -0.63 2.23
N VAL A 128 -31.59 -1.75 2.88
CA VAL A 128 -30.60 -2.80 3.18
C VAL A 128 -30.03 -3.40 1.90
N ARG A 129 -30.87 -3.74 0.92
CA ARG A 129 -30.42 -4.30 -0.36
C ARG A 129 -29.44 -3.34 -1.07
N ASP A 130 -29.81 -2.07 -1.17
CA ASP A 130 -29.08 -1.11 -1.98
C ASP A 130 -27.83 -0.58 -1.24
N ALA A 131 -27.93 -0.32 0.07
CA ALA A 131 -26.81 0.14 0.89
C ALA A 131 -25.71 -0.93 1.03
N PHE A 132 -26.09 -2.19 1.26
CA PHE A 132 -25.13 -3.29 1.37
C PHE A 132 -24.73 -3.87 0.01
N GLY A 133 -25.31 -3.38 -1.10
CA GLY A 133 -24.78 -3.58 -2.45
C GLY A 133 -23.48 -2.81 -2.72
N ALA A 134 -23.25 -1.70 -2.01
CA ALA A 134 -22.00 -0.93 -2.08
C ALA A 134 -20.91 -1.54 -1.17
N GLU A 135 -20.21 -2.56 -1.67
CA GLU A 135 -19.25 -3.37 -0.91
C GLU A 135 -18.12 -2.54 -0.24
N ASP A 136 -17.73 -1.40 -0.82
CA ASP A 136 -16.72 -0.49 -0.26
C ASP A 136 -17.25 0.44 0.84
N LYS A 137 -18.56 0.47 1.06
CA LYS A 137 -19.24 1.37 2.02
C LYS A 137 -19.97 0.66 3.16
N ILE A 138 -19.74 -0.65 3.36
CA ILE A 138 -20.46 -1.45 4.37
C ILE A 138 -20.42 -0.85 5.79
N SER A 139 -19.30 -0.24 6.22
CA SER A 139 -19.24 0.46 7.51
C SER A 139 -20.20 1.67 7.59
N HIS A 140 -20.35 2.43 6.50
CA HIS A 140 -21.31 3.53 6.45
C HIS A 140 -22.75 3.00 6.40
N ALA A 141 -22.99 1.91 5.65
CA ALA A 141 -24.30 1.26 5.63
C ALA A 141 -24.72 0.78 7.02
N LEU A 142 -23.82 0.15 7.79
CA LEU A 142 -24.07 -0.25 9.18
C LEU A 142 -24.44 0.93 10.08
N ASN A 143 -23.69 2.04 9.99
CA ASN A 143 -23.99 3.24 10.78
C ASN A 143 -25.35 3.84 10.42
N LEU A 144 -25.71 3.84 9.14
CA LEU A 144 -27.00 4.35 8.67
C LEU A 144 -28.19 3.54 9.21
N ILE A 145 -28.10 2.21 9.20
CA ILE A 145 -29.21 1.34 9.65
C ILE A 145 -29.17 1.04 11.16
N ARG A 146 -28.20 1.58 11.91
CA ARG A 146 -28.06 1.34 13.35
C ARG A 146 -29.33 1.62 14.15
N PRO A 147 -30.09 2.70 13.90
CA PRO A 147 -31.37 2.95 14.59
C PRO A 147 -32.40 1.82 14.38
N CYS A 148 -32.40 1.21 13.19
CA CYS A 148 -33.31 0.13 12.81
C CYS A 148 -32.80 -1.27 13.17
N ARG A 149 -31.70 -1.40 13.92
CA ARG A 149 -31.10 -2.70 14.27
C ARG A 149 -32.12 -3.72 14.77
N LYS A 150 -33.04 -3.31 15.65
CA LYS A 150 -34.05 -4.19 16.26
C LYS A 150 -35.22 -4.54 15.32
N GLN A 151 -35.36 -3.82 14.21
CA GLN A 151 -36.42 -4.02 13.21
C GLN A 151 -35.96 -4.94 12.07
N LEU A 152 -34.68 -5.35 12.06
CA LEU A 152 -34.14 -6.15 10.98
C LEU A 152 -34.81 -7.53 10.90
N SER A 153 -35.38 -7.84 9.74
CA SER A 153 -35.91 -9.17 9.45
C SER A 153 -34.79 -10.18 9.18
N TYR A 154 -35.08 -11.47 9.30
CA TYR A 154 -34.11 -12.53 9.01
C TYR A 154 -33.50 -12.41 7.59
N GLN A 155 -34.31 -12.04 6.59
CA GLN A 155 -33.84 -11.88 5.21
C GLN A 155 -32.87 -10.71 5.07
N GLN A 156 -33.15 -9.58 5.74
CA GLN A 156 -32.26 -8.42 5.76
C GLN A 156 -30.93 -8.75 6.44
N VAL A 157 -30.96 -9.47 7.56
CA VAL A 157 -29.76 -9.98 8.25
C VAL A 157 -28.90 -10.82 7.30
N GLU A 158 -29.52 -11.73 6.53
CA GLU A 158 -28.80 -12.57 5.57
C GLU A 158 -28.12 -11.75 4.46
N ILE A 159 -28.80 -10.72 3.93
CA ILE A 159 -28.22 -9.80 2.93
C ILE A 159 -26.98 -9.11 3.51
N ILE A 160 -27.08 -8.56 4.73
CA ILE A 160 -25.97 -7.87 5.39
C ILE A 160 -24.76 -8.81 5.55
N ILE A 161 -24.99 -10.04 6.01
CA ILE A 161 -23.94 -11.05 6.18
C ILE A 161 -23.29 -11.38 4.83
N ARG A 162 -24.08 -11.65 3.80
CA ARG A 162 -23.59 -11.98 2.45
C ARG A 162 -22.73 -10.88 1.85
N SER A 163 -23.08 -9.61 2.07
CA SER A 163 -22.27 -8.49 1.61
C SER A 163 -21.00 -8.32 2.45
N CYS A 164 -21.11 -8.47 3.76
CA CYS A 164 -20.00 -8.33 4.70
C CYS A 164 -18.84 -9.30 4.40
N VAL A 165 -19.13 -10.57 4.10
CA VAL A 165 -18.09 -11.57 3.83
C VAL A 165 -17.32 -11.36 2.53
N LYS A 166 -17.74 -10.41 1.69
CA LYS A 166 -17.01 -10.00 0.48
C LYS A 166 -15.98 -8.89 0.75
N THR A 167 -16.07 -8.21 1.89
CA THR A 167 -15.16 -7.13 2.25
C THR A 167 -13.71 -7.61 2.37
N HIS A 168 -12.75 -6.71 2.13
CA HIS A 168 -11.33 -7.00 2.38
C HIS A 168 -10.87 -6.60 3.80
N ASN A 169 -11.80 -6.31 4.71
CA ASN A 169 -11.49 -5.86 6.06
C ASN A 169 -12.05 -6.84 7.10
N PRO A 170 -11.20 -7.68 7.73
CA PRO A 170 -11.66 -8.66 8.71
C PRO A 170 -12.21 -8.02 10.00
N ASP A 171 -11.81 -6.80 10.33
CA ASP A 171 -12.31 -6.11 11.51
C ASP A 171 -13.76 -5.64 11.29
N LEU A 172 -14.07 -5.18 10.07
CA LEU A 172 -15.44 -4.84 9.66
C LEU A 172 -16.35 -6.08 9.69
N ILE A 173 -15.81 -7.26 9.36
CA ILE A 173 -16.56 -8.52 9.49
C ILE A 173 -16.93 -8.79 10.95
N GLY A 174 -15.97 -8.60 11.87
CA GLY A 174 -16.23 -8.72 13.29
C GLY A 174 -17.27 -7.71 13.79
N GLU A 175 -17.20 -6.47 13.33
CA GLU A 175 -18.15 -5.40 13.68
C GLU A 175 -19.58 -5.74 13.23
N VAL A 176 -19.75 -6.23 11.99
CA VAL A 176 -21.06 -6.66 11.48
C VAL A 176 -21.64 -7.78 12.32
N PHE A 177 -20.85 -8.82 12.63
CA PHE A 177 -21.34 -9.94 13.43
C PHE A 177 -21.74 -9.52 14.84
N LEU A 178 -21.00 -8.60 15.46
CA LEU A 178 -21.37 -8.00 16.75
C LEU A 178 -22.64 -7.15 16.62
N PHE A 179 -22.74 -6.32 15.59
CA PHE A 179 -23.92 -5.51 15.31
C PHE A 179 -25.18 -6.35 15.08
N LEU A 180 -25.05 -7.53 14.50
CA LEU A 180 -26.18 -8.43 14.25
C LEU A 180 -26.43 -9.44 15.39
N ASP A 181 -25.69 -9.35 16.51
CA ASP A 181 -25.72 -10.34 17.60
C ASP A 181 -25.56 -11.79 17.12
N ILE A 182 -24.71 -12.01 16.10
CA ILE A 182 -24.48 -13.33 15.52
C ILE A 182 -23.70 -14.20 16.51
N SER A 183 -24.23 -15.39 16.78
CA SER A 183 -23.56 -16.35 17.64
C SER A 183 -22.22 -16.80 17.04
N PRO A 184 -21.20 -17.11 17.87
CA PRO A 184 -19.91 -17.56 17.37
C PRO A 184 -19.99 -18.79 16.44
N SER A 185 -20.95 -19.69 16.65
CA SER A 185 -21.14 -20.88 15.81
C SER A 185 -21.57 -20.50 14.39
N ILE A 186 -22.57 -19.63 14.27
CA ILE A 186 -23.05 -19.12 12.97
C ILE A 186 -21.94 -18.32 12.29
N ALA A 187 -21.27 -17.42 13.02
CA ALA A 187 -20.16 -16.64 12.50
C ALA A 187 -19.06 -17.53 11.90
N ILE A 188 -18.62 -18.57 12.62
CA ILE A 188 -17.59 -19.48 12.12
C ILE A 188 -18.07 -20.25 10.89
N ASN A 189 -19.32 -20.73 10.88
CA ASN A 189 -19.87 -21.45 9.72
C ASN A 189 -19.90 -20.58 8.47
N VAL A 190 -20.37 -19.32 8.62
CA VAL A 190 -20.37 -18.32 7.55
C VAL A 190 -18.95 -18.05 7.04
N LEU A 191 -17.97 -17.90 7.92
CA LEU A 191 -16.58 -17.64 7.51
C LEU A 191 -15.95 -18.86 6.81
N LYS A 192 -16.28 -20.07 7.27
CA LYS A 192 -15.82 -21.33 6.68
C LYS A 192 -16.33 -21.53 5.25
N THR A 193 -17.55 -21.11 4.93
CA THR A 193 -18.06 -21.20 3.55
C THR A 193 -17.47 -20.13 2.62
N ASN A 194 -16.71 -19.16 3.16
CA ASN A 194 -16.17 -18.02 2.44
C ASN A 194 -14.63 -17.94 2.51
N LEU A 195 -13.93 -19.07 2.66
CA LEU A 195 -12.46 -19.11 2.74
C LEU A 195 -11.74 -18.53 1.52
N ASN A 196 -12.41 -18.49 0.36
CA ASN A 196 -11.90 -17.82 -0.84
C ASN A 196 -11.64 -16.32 -0.63
N ASN A 197 -12.22 -15.68 0.39
CA ASN A 197 -11.83 -14.35 0.82
C ASN A 197 -10.78 -14.43 1.94
N LEU A 198 -9.60 -13.85 1.71
CA LEU A 198 -8.51 -13.84 2.70
C LEU A 198 -8.89 -13.08 3.98
N ALA A 199 -9.73 -12.05 3.89
CA ALA A 199 -10.23 -11.33 5.06
C ALA A 199 -11.15 -12.24 5.90
N ALA A 200 -12.05 -12.99 5.26
CA ALA A 200 -12.91 -13.96 5.96
C ALA A 200 -12.08 -15.06 6.64
N ALA A 201 -11.09 -15.63 5.94
CA ALA A 201 -10.17 -16.61 6.50
C ALA A 201 -9.37 -16.03 7.70
N TYR A 202 -8.93 -14.77 7.62
CA TYR A 202 -8.22 -14.14 8.73
C TYR A 202 -9.17 -13.82 9.91
N ALA A 203 -10.39 -13.38 9.63
CA ALA A 203 -11.42 -13.17 10.65
C ALA A 203 -11.71 -14.48 11.39
N LEU A 204 -11.78 -15.61 10.68
CA LEU A 204 -11.94 -16.94 11.27
C LEU A 204 -10.83 -17.23 12.29
N TYR A 205 -9.57 -16.97 11.93
CA TYR A 205 -8.45 -17.06 12.88
C TYR A 205 -8.65 -16.16 14.11
N LYS A 206 -9.12 -14.91 13.95
CA LYS A 206 -9.40 -14.02 15.08
C LYS A 206 -10.49 -14.59 15.99
N TYR A 207 -11.54 -15.20 15.44
CA TYR A 207 -12.60 -15.84 16.22
C TYR A 207 -12.05 -16.98 17.08
N TYR A 208 -11.22 -17.87 16.53
CA TYR A 208 -10.54 -18.92 17.31
C TYR A 208 -9.60 -18.35 18.38
N SER A 209 -8.85 -17.30 18.05
CA SER A 209 -7.95 -16.63 19.00
C SER A 209 -8.71 -16.01 20.17
N ALA A 210 -9.80 -15.29 19.89
CA ALA A 210 -10.65 -14.67 20.91
C ALA A 210 -11.37 -15.71 21.79
N ALA A 211 -11.80 -16.83 21.21
CA ALA A 211 -12.41 -17.92 21.97
C ALA A 211 -11.43 -18.50 22.99
N LYS A 212 -10.16 -18.68 22.59
CA LYS A 212 -9.10 -19.15 23.51
C LYS A 212 -8.78 -18.13 24.61
N THR A 213 -8.63 -16.85 24.28
CA THR A 213 -8.26 -15.84 25.29
C THR A 213 -9.35 -15.57 26.32
N LYS A 214 -10.63 -15.70 25.93
CA LYS A 214 -11.78 -15.52 26.83
C LYS A 214 -12.20 -16.80 27.56
N ASN A 215 -11.46 -17.90 27.42
CA ASN A 215 -11.85 -19.24 27.91
C ASN A 215 -13.29 -19.65 27.49
N LEU A 216 -13.76 -19.16 26.33
CA LEU A 216 -15.10 -19.47 25.79
C LEU A 216 -15.15 -20.84 25.10
N ILE A 217 -14.03 -21.57 25.12
CA ILE A 217 -13.94 -22.98 24.72
C ILE A 217 -14.31 -23.81 25.97
N THR A 218 -15.56 -23.70 26.41
CA THR A 218 -16.17 -24.56 27.44
C THR A 218 -17.06 -25.62 26.77
N GLN A 219 -17.30 -26.75 27.44
CA GLN A 219 -17.94 -27.95 26.88
C GLN A 219 -19.27 -27.72 26.13
N GLU A 220 -20.01 -26.64 26.41
CA GLU A 220 -21.31 -26.35 25.78
C GLU A 220 -21.22 -25.64 24.42
N THR A 221 -20.19 -24.82 24.14
CA THR A 221 -19.91 -24.24 22.82
C THR A 221 -19.05 -25.17 21.94
N VAL A 222 -18.55 -26.26 22.51
CA VAL A 222 -17.55 -27.19 21.94
C VAL A 222 -18.12 -28.15 20.90
N VAL A 223 -19.40 -28.49 20.93
CA VAL A 223 -19.89 -29.68 20.20
C VAL A 223 -20.00 -29.45 18.68
N GLU A 224 -20.50 -28.30 18.22
CA GLU A 224 -20.86 -28.15 16.80
C GLU A 224 -19.75 -27.58 15.90
N VAL A 225 -18.87 -26.74 16.43
CA VAL A 225 -17.91 -25.98 15.58
C VAL A 225 -16.47 -26.06 16.06
N PHE A 226 -16.27 -26.32 17.36
CA PHE A 226 -14.94 -26.48 17.95
C PHE A 226 -14.54 -27.94 18.17
N SER A 227 -15.37 -28.90 17.75
CA SER A 227 -15.06 -30.31 17.90
C SER A 227 -13.95 -30.73 16.93
N TYR A 228 -13.12 -31.67 17.39
CA TYR A 228 -11.90 -32.09 16.70
C TYR A 228 -12.09 -32.42 15.21
N PRO A 229 -13.14 -33.19 14.79
CA PRO A 229 -13.33 -33.54 13.38
C PRO A 229 -13.52 -32.32 12.47
N TYR A 230 -14.26 -31.31 12.95
CA TYR A 230 -14.59 -30.12 12.18
C TYR A 230 -13.40 -29.18 12.04
N ILE A 231 -12.67 -28.96 13.14
CA ILE A 231 -11.45 -28.14 13.10
C ILE A 231 -10.37 -28.81 12.25
N SER A 232 -10.20 -30.14 12.39
CA SER A 232 -9.22 -30.88 11.59
C SER A 232 -9.52 -30.81 10.09
N SER A 233 -10.80 -30.95 9.70
CA SER A 233 -11.24 -30.78 8.31
C SER A 233 -10.97 -29.36 7.79
N LEU A 234 -11.30 -28.33 8.56
CA LEU A 234 -11.03 -26.93 8.22
C LEU A 234 -9.53 -26.65 8.02
N ILE A 235 -8.68 -27.15 8.92
CA ILE A 235 -7.23 -26.95 8.81
C ILE A 235 -6.70 -27.64 7.56
N LYS A 236 -7.13 -28.87 7.25
CA LYS A 236 -6.74 -29.57 6.02
C LYS A 236 -7.16 -28.80 4.76
N GLU A 237 -8.36 -28.22 4.76
CA GLU A 237 -8.84 -27.39 3.65
C GLU A 237 -7.95 -26.16 3.46
N LEU A 238 -7.65 -25.43 4.54
CA LEU A 238 -6.74 -24.28 4.51
C LEU A 238 -5.30 -24.65 4.11
N GLU A 239 -4.81 -25.82 4.51
CA GLU A 239 -3.50 -26.35 4.11
C GLU A 239 -3.42 -26.69 2.61
N GLY A 240 -4.55 -27.04 1.99
CA GLY A 240 -4.65 -27.26 0.55
C GLY A 240 -4.72 -25.99 -0.31
N MET A 241 -4.84 -24.81 0.31
CA MET A 241 -4.99 -23.52 -0.39
C MET A 241 -3.64 -22.81 -0.61
N ASP A 242 -3.68 -21.52 -0.96
CA ASP A 242 -2.50 -20.69 -1.17
C ASP A 242 -1.71 -20.40 0.11
N ALA A 243 -0.46 -19.97 -0.03
CA ALA A 243 0.46 -19.79 1.09
C ALA A 243 -0.07 -18.90 2.24
N PRO A 244 -0.80 -17.79 1.99
CA PRO A 244 -1.53 -17.09 3.04
C PRO A 244 -2.51 -18.00 3.80
N ARG A 245 -3.47 -18.65 3.14
CA ARG A 245 -4.49 -19.45 3.82
C ARG A 245 -3.90 -20.64 4.58
N GLN A 246 -2.83 -21.24 4.05
CA GLN A 246 -2.07 -22.27 4.77
C GLN A 246 -1.54 -21.77 6.12
N VAL A 247 -1.05 -20.53 6.18
CA VAL A 247 -0.55 -19.96 7.44
C VAL A 247 -1.68 -19.66 8.43
N ILE A 248 -2.85 -19.24 7.94
CA ILE A 248 -4.06 -19.13 8.78
C ILE A 248 -4.43 -20.49 9.37
N GLY A 249 -4.39 -21.57 8.58
CA GLY A 249 -4.60 -22.94 9.07
C GLY A 249 -3.62 -23.31 10.18
N LYS A 250 -2.33 -23.00 10.01
CA LYS A 250 -1.29 -23.23 11.04
C LYS A 250 -1.52 -22.40 12.31
N LEU A 251 -1.94 -21.14 12.16
CA LEU A 251 -2.27 -20.27 13.29
C LEU A 251 -3.44 -20.84 14.10
N ILE A 252 -4.53 -21.24 13.44
CA ILE A 252 -5.69 -21.88 14.07
C ILE A 252 -5.26 -23.19 14.75
N SER A 253 -4.51 -24.04 14.06
CA SER A 253 -4.01 -25.31 14.60
C SER A 253 -3.17 -25.14 15.87
N ASN A 254 -2.28 -24.14 15.89
CA ASN A 254 -1.49 -23.80 17.08
C ASN A 254 -2.34 -23.28 18.24
N ILE A 255 -3.41 -22.53 17.94
CA ILE A 255 -4.35 -22.06 18.96
C ILE A 255 -5.10 -23.25 19.58
N VAL A 256 -5.70 -24.09 18.74
CA VAL A 256 -6.62 -25.14 19.18
C VAL A 256 -5.89 -26.34 19.77
N PHE A 257 -4.88 -26.87 19.06
CA PHE A 257 -4.25 -28.14 19.42
C PHE A 257 -2.89 -27.97 20.10
N GLY A 258 -2.30 -26.77 20.06
CA GLY A 258 -0.93 -26.57 20.55
C GLY A 258 0.14 -27.29 19.73
N ASN A 259 -0.17 -27.66 18.48
CA ASN A 259 0.66 -28.50 17.59
C ASN A 259 2.08 -27.97 17.28
N GLY A 260 2.44 -26.76 17.72
CA GLY A 260 3.80 -26.25 17.61
C GLY A 260 4.28 -25.99 16.18
N TYR A 261 3.37 -25.76 15.21
CA TYR A 261 3.76 -25.37 13.86
C TYR A 261 4.70 -24.17 13.90
N LYS A 262 5.84 -24.31 13.22
CA LYS A 262 6.83 -23.23 13.11
C LYS A 262 6.31 -22.16 12.16
N ILE A 263 5.92 -21.01 12.73
CA ILE A 263 5.50 -19.82 12.00
C ILE A 263 6.68 -18.84 11.95
N ASP A 264 6.84 -18.14 10.83
CA ASP A 264 7.87 -17.11 10.68
C ASP A 264 7.72 -16.05 11.79
N ARG A 265 8.82 -15.84 12.55
CA ARG A 265 8.84 -14.89 13.67
C ARG A 265 8.54 -13.46 13.24
N ASN A 266 8.98 -13.04 12.05
CA ASN A 266 8.71 -11.70 11.53
C ASN A 266 7.22 -11.53 11.23
N LEU A 267 6.56 -12.57 10.69
CA LEU A 267 5.13 -12.54 10.47
C LEU A 267 4.37 -12.40 11.80
N LEU A 268 4.73 -13.19 12.83
CA LEU A 268 4.10 -13.08 14.15
C LEU A 268 4.28 -11.68 14.76
N ILE A 269 5.48 -11.09 14.64
CA ILE A 269 5.73 -9.72 15.10
C ILE A 269 4.82 -8.72 14.37
N LEU A 270 4.65 -8.86 13.06
CA LEU A 270 3.79 -7.98 12.27
C LEU A 270 2.31 -8.14 12.61
N ILE A 271 1.83 -9.37 12.79
CA ILE A 271 0.47 -9.67 13.26
C ILE A 271 0.24 -9.02 14.63
N ASN A 272 1.15 -9.22 15.59
CA ASN A 272 0.98 -8.67 16.94
C ASN A 272 0.99 -7.13 16.96
N LYS A 273 1.74 -6.49 16.06
CA LYS A 273 1.83 -5.03 16.00
C LYS A 273 0.70 -4.37 15.19
N ARG A 274 0.22 -5.01 14.13
CA ARG A 274 -0.65 -4.38 13.11
C ARG A 274 -1.82 -5.26 12.66
N GLY A 275 -2.09 -6.38 13.32
CA GLY A 275 -3.18 -7.30 12.97
C GLY A 275 -3.13 -7.75 11.50
N TYR A 276 -4.28 -7.65 10.83
CA TYR A 276 -4.42 -8.03 9.43
C TYR A 276 -3.56 -7.20 8.48
N GLN A 277 -3.36 -5.91 8.74
CA GLN A 277 -2.50 -5.08 7.90
C GLN A 277 -1.05 -5.59 7.92
N GLY A 278 -0.57 -6.00 9.11
CA GLY A 278 0.75 -6.63 9.26
C GLY A 278 0.83 -7.96 8.51
N TYR A 279 -0.22 -8.76 8.60
CA TYR A 279 -0.36 -10.02 7.88
C TYR A 279 -0.30 -9.85 6.36
N ALA A 280 -1.16 -8.98 5.80
CA ALA A 280 -1.21 -8.69 4.37
C ALA A 280 0.12 -8.13 3.86
N CYS A 281 0.70 -7.16 4.58
CA CYS A 281 1.99 -6.56 4.23
C CYS A 281 3.12 -7.59 4.12
N TYR A 282 3.19 -8.56 5.05
CA TYR A 282 4.19 -9.63 4.99
C TYR A 282 4.10 -10.43 3.69
N PHE A 283 2.90 -10.84 3.28
CA PHE A 283 2.72 -11.62 2.05
C PHE A 283 2.94 -10.79 0.79
N THR A 284 2.55 -9.51 0.78
CA THR A 284 2.88 -8.58 -0.30
C THR A 284 4.40 -8.46 -0.47
N GLN A 285 5.15 -8.26 0.62
CA GLN A 285 6.61 -8.18 0.60
C GLN A 285 7.25 -9.48 0.13
N LYS A 286 6.74 -10.63 0.60
CA LYS A 286 7.25 -11.94 0.21
C LYS A 286 7.04 -12.20 -1.29
N LYS A 287 5.85 -11.90 -1.81
CA LYS A 287 5.54 -12.00 -3.24
C LYS A 287 6.41 -11.07 -4.07
N HIS A 288 6.54 -9.81 -3.66
CA HIS A 288 7.38 -8.84 -4.35
C HIS A 288 8.85 -9.30 -4.42
N LYS A 289 9.36 -9.86 -3.32
CA LYS A 289 10.73 -10.42 -3.29
C LYS A 289 10.88 -11.60 -4.25
N GLN A 290 9.88 -12.48 -4.36
CA GLN A 290 9.89 -13.59 -5.32
C GLN A 290 9.85 -13.08 -6.76
N GLU A 291 8.98 -12.11 -7.07
CA GLU A 291 8.91 -11.48 -8.39
C GLU A 291 10.25 -10.83 -8.78
N ILE A 292 10.90 -10.12 -7.85
CA ILE A 292 12.25 -9.57 -8.09
C ILE A 292 13.25 -10.69 -8.35
N GLN A 293 13.22 -11.79 -7.58
CA GLN A 293 14.12 -12.92 -7.79
C GLN A 293 13.93 -13.57 -9.16
N GLU A 294 12.69 -13.72 -9.63
CA GLU A 294 12.37 -14.23 -10.96
C GLU A 294 12.84 -13.28 -12.06
N ARG A 295 12.56 -11.97 -11.92
CA ARG A 295 13.04 -10.96 -12.88
C ARG A 295 14.56 -10.95 -12.98
N VAL A 296 15.27 -11.09 -11.86
CA VAL A 296 16.74 -11.17 -11.84
C VAL A 296 17.26 -12.44 -12.49
N ARG A 297 16.56 -13.59 -12.32
CA ARG A 297 16.92 -14.84 -12.99
C ARG A 297 16.72 -14.77 -14.50
N ASN A 298 15.72 -14.00 -14.95
CA ASN A 298 15.33 -13.88 -16.34
C ASN A 298 15.79 -12.55 -16.99
N ILE A 299 16.90 -11.98 -16.52
CA ILE A 299 17.48 -10.77 -17.12
C ILE A 299 17.85 -11.05 -18.59
N SER A 300 17.46 -10.14 -19.47
CA SER A 300 17.87 -10.15 -20.87
C SER A 300 19.04 -9.21 -21.07
N PHE A 301 20.20 -9.75 -21.43
CA PHE A 301 21.42 -8.96 -21.66
C PHE A 301 21.35 -8.12 -22.95
N THR A 302 20.37 -8.38 -23.81
CA THR A 302 20.16 -7.67 -25.09
C THR A 302 19.13 -6.55 -25.01
N LYS A 303 18.46 -6.37 -23.86
CA LYS A 303 17.48 -5.30 -23.64
C LYS A 303 18.06 -4.19 -22.78
N THR A 304 17.64 -2.96 -23.06
CA THR A 304 17.93 -1.83 -22.18
C THR A 304 16.93 -1.76 -21.03
N TYR A 305 17.41 -1.28 -19.89
CA TYR A 305 16.62 -1.04 -18.69
C TYR A 305 16.80 0.41 -18.24
N ASP A 306 15.80 0.94 -17.54
CA ASP A 306 15.87 2.27 -16.95
C ASP A 306 16.57 2.22 -15.58
N PHE A 307 17.51 3.13 -15.41
CA PHE A 307 18.30 3.30 -14.19
C PHE A 307 18.30 4.74 -13.74
N LEU A 308 18.23 4.96 -12.43
CA LEU A 308 18.29 6.28 -11.84
C LEU A 308 19.68 6.57 -11.28
N VAL A 309 20.29 7.71 -11.65
CA VAL A 309 21.61 8.11 -11.14
C VAL A 309 21.53 8.47 -9.66
N ILE A 310 22.30 7.75 -8.83
CA ILE A 310 22.39 8.04 -7.38
C ILE A 310 23.55 9.00 -7.11
N LYS A 311 24.74 8.67 -7.62
CA LYS A 311 25.97 9.44 -7.43
C LYS A 311 27.03 9.09 -8.47
N ARG A 312 27.99 9.99 -8.64
CA ARG A 312 29.23 9.74 -9.39
C ARG A 312 30.33 9.25 -8.45
N LEU A 313 31.02 8.20 -8.87
CA LEU A 313 32.26 7.65 -8.30
C LEU A 313 33.45 8.07 -9.21
N PRO A 314 34.71 7.84 -8.80
CA PRO A 314 35.87 8.26 -9.59
C PRO A 314 35.83 7.78 -11.04
N HIS A 315 35.50 6.50 -11.26
CA HIS A 315 35.51 5.87 -12.59
C HIS A 315 34.13 5.38 -13.06
N HIS A 316 33.08 5.54 -12.24
CA HIS A 316 31.74 4.98 -12.51
C HIS A 316 30.61 5.91 -12.05
N TYR A 317 29.42 5.75 -12.61
CA TYR A 317 28.16 6.17 -12.00
C TYR A 317 27.56 5.02 -11.20
N LEU A 318 27.11 5.31 -9.98
CA LEU A 318 26.27 4.41 -9.20
C LEU A 318 24.81 4.72 -9.52
N LEU A 319 24.09 3.70 -9.98
CA LEU A 319 22.70 3.80 -10.41
C LEU A 319 21.80 2.86 -9.59
N LYS A 320 20.48 3.12 -9.61
CA LYS A 320 19.45 2.25 -9.05
C LYS A 320 18.53 1.73 -10.16
N CYS A 321 18.30 0.42 -10.22
CA CYS A 321 17.23 -0.16 -11.01
C CYS A 321 16.03 -0.47 -10.10
N SER A 322 14.96 0.30 -10.22
CA SER A 322 13.74 0.09 -9.43
C SER A 322 13.05 -1.23 -9.78
N LEU A 323 13.10 -1.67 -11.04
CA LEU A 323 12.46 -2.90 -11.51
C LEU A 323 13.04 -4.17 -10.88
N LEU A 324 14.36 -4.17 -10.65
CA LEU A 324 15.14 -5.31 -10.15
C LEU A 324 15.54 -5.16 -8.68
N ASP A 325 15.16 -4.05 -8.04
CA ASP A 325 15.60 -3.59 -6.72
C ASP A 325 17.09 -3.89 -6.50
N SER A 326 17.92 -3.35 -7.40
CA SER A 326 19.36 -3.63 -7.44
C SER A 326 20.15 -2.35 -7.75
N MET A 327 21.36 -2.26 -7.18
CA MET A 327 22.33 -1.24 -7.57
C MET A 327 22.98 -1.64 -8.89
N ALA A 328 23.35 -0.63 -9.68
CA ALA A 328 24.07 -0.83 -10.93
C ALA A 328 25.27 0.12 -11.03
N LEU A 329 26.29 -0.29 -11.78
CA LEU A 329 27.47 0.50 -12.08
C LEU A 329 27.60 0.71 -13.57
N LEU A 330 27.67 1.97 -13.97
CA LEU A 330 27.91 2.39 -15.34
C LEU A 330 29.30 3.05 -15.40
N PRO A 331 30.28 2.48 -16.11
CA PRO A 331 31.57 3.13 -16.29
C PRO A 331 31.47 4.48 -16.98
N LEU A 332 32.28 5.45 -16.55
CA LEU A 332 32.30 6.78 -17.17
C LEU A 332 32.66 6.73 -18.66
N SER A 333 33.55 5.80 -19.04
CA SER A 333 33.96 5.52 -20.43
C SER A 333 32.80 5.10 -21.32
N SER A 334 31.81 4.42 -20.76
CA SER A 334 30.68 3.84 -21.49
C SER A 334 29.46 4.76 -21.60
N MET A 335 29.52 5.95 -20.99
CA MET A 335 28.40 6.89 -21.01
C MET A 335 28.26 7.58 -22.38
N ILE A 336 27.03 7.61 -22.89
CA ILE A 336 26.68 8.31 -24.12
C ILE A 336 26.16 9.71 -23.76
N GLY A 337 26.76 10.74 -24.38
CA GLY A 337 26.43 12.15 -24.15
C GLY A 337 27.59 12.88 -23.48
N LYS A 338 27.75 14.18 -23.78
CA LYS A 338 28.80 15.03 -23.20
C LYS A 338 28.45 15.56 -21.80
N GLU A 339 27.19 15.50 -21.41
CA GLU A 339 26.71 16.07 -20.15
C GLU A 339 26.84 15.08 -18.99
N ASN A 340 27.39 15.56 -17.88
CA ASN A 340 27.43 14.81 -16.63
C ASN A 340 26.01 14.78 -16.02
N PRO A 341 25.34 13.63 -16.00
CA PRO A 341 23.96 13.53 -15.52
C PRO A 341 23.93 13.89 -14.04
N SER A 342 22.94 14.69 -13.67
CA SER A 342 22.73 15.08 -12.29
C SER A 342 22.14 13.91 -11.48
N LYS A 343 22.10 14.07 -10.15
CA LYS A 343 21.43 13.11 -9.27
C LYS A 343 19.96 13.00 -9.67
N ASN A 344 19.44 11.78 -9.69
CA ASN A 344 18.08 11.39 -10.10
C ASN A 344 17.79 11.47 -11.61
N THR A 345 18.77 11.77 -12.48
CA THR A 345 18.59 11.62 -13.92
C THR A 345 18.34 10.15 -14.28
N GLN A 346 17.38 9.89 -15.17
CA GLN A 346 17.13 8.56 -15.71
C GLN A 346 18.03 8.27 -16.92
N ILE A 347 18.62 7.08 -16.95
CA ILE A 347 19.52 6.61 -18.01
C ILE A 347 19.09 5.22 -18.44
N LYS A 348 19.10 4.97 -19.76
CA LYS A 348 18.91 3.63 -20.34
C LYS A 348 20.24 2.94 -20.58
N ALA A 349 20.39 1.72 -20.10
CA ALA A 349 21.61 0.92 -20.28
C ALA A 349 21.29 -0.56 -20.43
N TYR A 350 22.17 -1.31 -21.10
CA TYR A 350 22.15 -2.76 -21.16
C TYR A 350 22.79 -3.33 -19.89
N ILE A 351 22.26 -4.44 -19.39
CA ILE A 351 22.94 -5.20 -18.34
C ILE A 351 23.96 -6.10 -19.03
N SER A 352 25.23 -6.02 -18.66
CA SER A 352 26.29 -6.89 -19.19
C SER A 352 26.62 -8.04 -18.25
N LYS A 353 26.58 -7.79 -16.94
CA LYS A 353 26.93 -8.81 -15.93
C LYS A 353 26.19 -8.60 -14.63
N VAL A 354 25.86 -9.71 -13.96
CA VAL A 354 25.24 -9.72 -12.63
C VAL A 354 26.24 -10.26 -11.62
N PHE A 355 26.63 -9.44 -10.66
CA PHE A 355 27.43 -9.87 -9.52
C PHE A 355 26.50 -10.25 -8.37
N LYS A 356 26.67 -11.45 -7.80
CA LYS A 356 25.78 -11.98 -6.76
C LYS A 356 26.09 -11.44 -5.37
N TYR A 357 27.36 -11.19 -5.07
CA TYR A 357 27.83 -10.71 -3.76
C TYR A 357 29.00 -9.74 -3.94
N PRO A 358 28.82 -8.42 -3.69
CA PRO A 358 27.53 -7.73 -3.47
C PRO A 358 26.59 -7.84 -4.69
N LYS A 359 25.27 -7.74 -4.49
CA LYS A 359 24.26 -7.81 -5.57
C LYS A 359 24.28 -6.52 -6.41
N ILE A 360 25.13 -6.48 -7.44
CA ILE A 360 25.35 -5.31 -8.30
C ILE A 360 25.25 -5.72 -9.78
N LEU A 361 24.63 -4.87 -10.59
CA LEU A 361 24.56 -5.01 -12.04
C LEU A 361 25.68 -4.18 -12.68
N LEU A 362 26.51 -4.78 -13.52
CA LEU A 362 27.35 -4.01 -14.43
C LEU A 362 26.53 -3.69 -15.67
N VAL A 363 26.56 -2.42 -16.06
CA VAL A 363 25.75 -1.92 -17.17
C VAL A 363 26.59 -1.07 -18.11
N HIS A 364 26.25 -1.06 -19.39
CA HIS A 364 26.88 -0.22 -20.41
C HIS A 364 25.83 0.33 -21.36
N GLN A 365 26.13 1.47 -21.99
CA GLN A 365 25.28 2.01 -23.05
C GLN A 365 25.80 1.67 -24.46
N ARG A 366 27.00 1.06 -24.55
CA ARG A 366 27.65 0.62 -25.79
C ARG A 366 28.08 -0.83 -25.67
N GLU A 367 28.09 -1.53 -26.80
CA GLU A 367 28.68 -2.88 -26.92
C GLU A 367 30.20 -2.75 -26.95
N GLN A 368 30.85 -2.85 -25.79
CA GLN A 368 32.30 -3.00 -25.66
C GLN A 368 32.63 -3.93 -24.49
N ASP A 369 33.65 -4.76 -24.67
CA ASP A 369 34.22 -5.56 -23.60
C ASP A 369 35.04 -4.68 -22.67
N HIS A 370 34.58 -4.55 -21.43
CA HIS A 370 35.21 -3.73 -20.41
C HIS A 370 35.77 -4.61 -19.29
N ASN A 371 37.10 -4.80 -19.28
CA ASN A 371 37.82 -5.22 -18.07
C ASN A 371 38.08 -3.98 -17.21
N GLU A 372 37.05 -3.53 -16.51
CA GLU A 372 37.12 -2.30 -15.72
C GLU A 372 36.99 -2.59 -14.22
N TYR A 373 37.86 -1.95 -13.45
CA TYR A 373 37.89 -2.01 -12.00
C TYR A 373 37.33 -0.71 -11.42
N LEU A 374 36.68 -0.81 -10.25
CA LEU A 374 36.17 0.35 -9.54
C LEU A 374 37.28 1.30 -9.04
N LEU A 375 38.45 0.76 -8.72
CA LEU A 375 39.66 1.48 -8.33
C LEU A 375 40.86 0.95 -9.10
N ASN A 376 41.80 1.83 -9.46
CA ASN A 376 43.07 1.51 -10.10
C ASN A 376 44.19 1.29 -9.08
N ILE A 377 45.24 0.55 -9.47
CA ILE A 377 46.49 0.50 -8.70
C ILE A 377 47.05 1.92 -8.58
N GLY A 378 47.41 2.33 -7.37
CA GLY A 378 47.84 3.68 -7.04
C GLY A 378 46.72 4.63 -6.58
N ASP A 379 45.44 4.25 -6.73
CA ASP A 379 44.33 5.07 -6.22
C ASP A 379 44.41 5.19 -4.70
N LYS A 380 44.30 6.43 -4.20
CA LYS A 380 44.29 6.74 -2.77
C LYS A 380 42.87 6.80 -2.27
N ILE A 381 42.55 6.01 -1.25
CA ILE A 381 41.22 5.99 -0.63
C ILE A 381 41.28 6.14 0.89
N ASP A 382 40.23 6.73 1.44
CA ASP A 382 40.04 6.82 2.88
C ASP A 382 39.62 5.47 3.45
N ILE A 383 40.41 4.93 4.37
CA ILE A 383 40.12 3.71 5.12
C ILE A 383 39.72 4.07 6.55
N SER A 384 38.65 3.44 7.01
CA SER A 384 38.20 3.42 8.39
C SER A 384 38.18 1.98 8.89
N PHE A 385 38.12 1.78 10.20
CA PHE A 385 38.10 0.44 10.78
C PHE A 385 36.91 0.26 11.71
N SER A 386 36.43 -0.98 11.80
CA SER A 386 35.42 -1.41 12.77
C SER A 386 35.92 -2.61 13.57
N LEU A 387 35.49 -2.72 14.83
CA LEU A 387 35.83 -3.85 15.68
C LEU A 387 34.64 -4.82 15.73
N ARG A 388 34.84 -6.08 15.29
CA ARG A 388 33.82 -7.13 15.39
C ARG A 388 34.46 -8.40 15.94
N ASN A 389 33.94 -8.91 17.05
CA ASN A 389 34.52 -10.06 17.77
C ASN A 389 36.03 -9.90 18.02
N SER A 390 36.44 -8.71 18.47
CA SER A 390 37.84 -8.33 18.71
C SER A 390 38.76 -8.36 17.48
N LYS A 391 38.22 -8.51 16.26
CA LYS A 391 38.97 -8.39 15.00
C LYS A 391 38.76 -7.00 14.39
N ILE A 392 39.85 -6.40 13.94
CA ILE A 392 39.85 -5.14 13.18
C ILE A 392 39.43 -5.46 11.75
N ILE A 393 38.36 -4.83 11.27
CA ILE A 393 37.82 -5.00 9.92
C ILE A 393 37.92 -3.67 9.17
N PRO A 394 38.68 -3.61 8.05
CA PRO A 394 38.77 -2.40 7.22
C PRO A 394 37.44 -2.10 6.53
N ARG A 395 37.17 -0.80 6.33
CA ARG A 395 36.03 -0.28 5.57
C ARG A 395 36.47 0.93 4.77
N SER A 396 36.29 0.89 3.45
CA SER A 396 36.51 2.05 2.59
C SER A 396 35.41 3.08 2.82
N ARG A 397 35.78 4.34 3.07
CA ARG A 397 34.78 5.40 3.21
C ARG A 397 34.23 5.75 1.82
N ASN A 398 32.93 6.04 1.72
CA ASN A 398 32.19 6.31 0.48
C ASN A 398 31.93 5.11 -0.46
N LEU A 399 32.68 4.02 -0.32
CA LEU A 399 32.56 2.80 -1.11
C LEU A 399 32.30 1.54 -0.25
N ALA A 400 32.11 1.71 1.07
CA ALA A 400 32.02 0.64 2.08
C ALA A 400 31.04 -0.49 1.71
N ASP A 401 29.95 -0.15 1.02
CA ASP A 401 28.90 -1.12 0.67
C ASP A 401 29.18 -1.86 -0.65
N LEU A 402 30.19 -1.43 -1.41
CA LEU A 402 30.47 -1.92 -2.76
C LEU A 402 31.78 -2.71 -2.86
N ILE A 403 32.78 -2.39 -2.02
CA ILE A 403 34.11 -3.01 -2.14
C ILE A 403 34.55 -3.72 -0.85
N ASP A 404 35.10 -4.91 -1.04
CA ASP A 404 35.89 -5.66 -0.08
C ASP A 404 37.36 -5.21 -0.12
N VAL A 405 37.96 -5.10 1.05
CA VAL A 405 39.29 -4.53 1.23
C VAL A 405 40.11 -5.43 2.14
N SER A 406 41.28 -5.86 1.66
CA SER A 406 42.32 -6.43 2.51
C SER A 406 43.45 -5.42 2.72
N ILE A 407 43.99 -5.37 3.94
CA ILE A 407 45.10 -4.47 4.27
C ILE A 407 46.37 -5.29 4.39
N THR A 408 47.41 -4.92 3.64
CA THR A 408 48.69 -5.65 3.61
C THR A 408 49.58 -5.36 4.82
N ASN A 409 49.43 -4.20 5.44
CA ASN A 409 50.19 -3.75 6.61
C ASN A 409 49.27 -3.34 7.78
N ILE A 410 48.39 -4.26 8.21
CA ILE A 410 47.35 -3.99 9.21
C ILE A 410 47.94 -3.54 10.56
N GLU A 411 49.16 -3.98 10.88
CA GLU A 411 49.94 -3.57 12.05
C GLU A 411 50.24 -2.06 12.09
N PHE A 412 50.11 -1.36 10.96
CA PHE A 412 50.19 0.10 10.89
C PHE A 412 49.02 0.80 11.60
N VAL A 413 47.92 0.08 11.85
CA VAL A 413 46.74 0.61 12.56
C VAL A 413 47.01 0.68 14.06
N ARG A 414 47.49 1.84 14.51
CA ARG A 414 47.69 2.14 15.95
C ARG A 414 46.37 2.39 16.69
N ASN A 415 45.39 2.99 16.02
CA ASN A 415 44.09 3.29 16.60
C ASN A 415 43.01 3.09 15.54
N TYR A 416 42.16 2.09 15.74
CA TYR A 416 41.08 1.75 14.79
C TYR A 416 40.02 2.86 14.64
N LYS A 417 39.97 3.84 15.56
CA LYS A 417 39.07 5.00 15.46
C LYS A 417 39.58 6.06 14.49
N ASP A 418 40.86 6.04 14.15
CA ASP A 418 41.47 7.01 13.26
C ASP A 418 41.15 6.70 11.80
N ARG A 419 41.27 7.72 10.95
CA ARG A 419 41.14 7.59 9.50
C ARG A 419 42.51 7.42 8.89
N TYR A 420 42.63 6.52 7.93
CA TYR A 420 43.88 6.26 7.25
C TYR A 420 43.73 6.53 5.77
N ILE A 421 44.81 6.98 5.13
CA ILE A 421 44.92 7.02 3.67
C ILE A 421 45.55 5.70 3.26
N GLY A 422 44.84 4.92 2.46
CA GLY A 422 45.34 3.69 1.85
C GLY A 422 45.55 3.88 0.35
N GLU A 423 46.56 3.20 -0.19
CA GLU A 423 46.83 3.10 -1.62
C GLU A 423 46.48 1.70 -2.10
N VAL A 424 45.74 1.59 -3.20
CA VAL A 424 45.45 0.30 -3.83
C VAL A 424 46.75 -0.25 -4.42
N VAL A 425 47.21 -1.39 -3.91
CA VAL A 425 48.44 -2.04 -4.40
C VAL A 425 48.14 -3.22 -5.31
N LYS A 426 46.95 -3.82 -5.20
CA LYS A 426 46.54 -4.94 -6.05
C LYS A 426 45.02 -4.98 -6.21
N GLN A 427 44.58 -5.34 -7.42
CA GLN A 427 43.17 -5.57 -7.76
C GLN A 427 42.94 -7.09 -7.78
N ASN A 428 42.16 -7.62 -6.84
CA ASN A 428 41.85 -9.06 -6.78
C ASN A 428 40.61 -9.41 -7.59
N SER A 429 39.62 -8.52 -7.60
CA SER A 429 38.45 -8.58 -8.46
C SER A 429 37.86 -7.17 -8.65
N MET A 430 36.80 -7.03 -9.43
CA MET A 430 36.08 -5.76 -9.61
C MET A 430 35.64 -5.10 -8.29
N PHE A 431 35.44 -5.89 -7.22
CA PHE A 431 35.02 -5.40 -5.92
C PHE A 431 35.97 -5.77 -4.78
N SER A 432 37.11 -6.40 -5.05
CA SER A 432 38.05 -6.83 -3.99
C SER A 432 39.44 -6.29 -4.26
N TYR A 433 40.01 -5.58 -3.28
CA TYR A 433 41.26 -4.83 -3.43
C TYR A 433 42.20 -5.07 -2.25
N GLU A 434 43.50 -5.20 -2.53
CA GLU A 434 44.55 -5.12 -1.50
C GLU A 434 45.06 -3.69 -1.40
N ILE A 435 45.15 -3.19 -0.16
CA ILE A 435 45.45 -1.80 0.14
C ILE A 435 46.61 -1.73 1.12
N ARG A 436 47.57 -0.86 0.83
CA ARG A 436 48.66 -0.51 1.74
C ARG A 436 48.36 0.82 2.40
N LEU A 437 48.37 0.86 3.72
CA LEU A 437 48.20 2.10 4.48
C LEU A 437 49.43 2.98 4.33
N LEU A 438 49.22 4.25 3.98
CA LEU A 438 50.26 5.27 3.81
C LEU A 438 50.45 6.13 5.06
N GLY A 439 49.38 6.36 5.84
CA GLY A 439 49.42 7.29 6.96
C GLY A 439 48.05 7.56 7.56
N VAL A 440 48.04 8.17 8.75
CA VAL A 440 46.82 8.70 9.36
C VAL A 440 46.40 9.97 8.61
N LYS A 441 45.14 10.06 8.21
CA LYS A 441 44.56 11.25 7.58
C LYS A 441 44.41 12.34 8.63
N GLN A 442 45.25 13.36 8.58
CA GLN A 442 45.11 14.54 9.42
C GLN A 442 43.82 15.27 9.01
N ASN A 443 42.90 15.47 9.97
CA ASN A 443 41.78 16.37 9.74
C ASN A 443 42.37 17.80 9.79
N ASN A 444 42.51 18.45 8.65
CA ASN A 444 42.73 19.89 8.62
C ASN A 444 41.43 20.60 9.02
N ASN A 445 41.10 20.56 10.32
CA ASN A 445 40.23 21.53 10.96
C ASN A 445 41.13 22.62 11.54
N TYR A 446 41.66 23.47 10.66
CA TYR A 446 42.15 24.78 11.04
C TYR A 446 41.60 25.80 10.04
N SER A 447 40.48 26.40 10.42
CA SER A 447 40.14 27.78 10.09
C SER A 447 39.33 28.28 11.28
N LYS A 448 39.94 29.20 12.02
CA LYS A 448 39.35 29.90 13.17
C LYS A 448 38.09 30.66 12.76
#